data_AF-M7NLG3-F1
#
_entry.id   AF-M7NLG3-F1
#
_cell.length_a   1.000
_cell.length_b   1.000
_cell.length_c   1.000
_cell.angle_alpha   90.00
_cell.angle_beta   90.00
_cell.angle_gamma   90.00
#
_symmetry.space_group_name_H-M   'P 1'
#
loop_
_entity.id
_entity.type
_entity.pdbx_description
1 polymer ?
#
loop_
_entity_poly.entity_id
_entity_poly.type
_entity_poly.pdbx_seq_one_letter_code
_entity_poly.pdbx_strand_id
1 'polypeptide(L)'
;MNYSHEILKNIDNEFYKRLTHELEKIDNRYCYIEKNSADLLERLDESWNDEMPVIELNEWRKSLLQVITTLEELQEYIQINMVAIVKIKKKYDKNFKFLSNNLPAKASLNLLKTVGGSNELNINYSPMASKIDKYITPNLHFGTCKHDIGFDNKEILSLTSKFKFSMVDMNEYLLNKARELWRKHTPPPEVPEGCPNIKLLTLDDSEIPTTTSLDLESLPRGRISKLWISLIEDALKPLSVPVLVARGVKHGPVVGLTCALHGNEVNGIRVVHRLYQSELNPESLHGTIVAVIVANIQGFLSSSRGFESQDLNRLMPGRKNGSTSQQYAYNLIERIVKKFDYLIDLHTASKGRVNSLYVRANMLDDRTRKMAVLQNPQIIVHNTGPDGSLRSAAMAVSIPSITVEIGNPSIFQKRFVKNALLGVSNIISHLAMIPDEHQQAEFKPVICDKSYWIFTTKGGILSVIPEVNTWVRKGEVIATIHSIFGQLIETYTAPEDCIIVGKEIDPVASSGSRIAHIGVCRGFYGTGKVDDGHI
;
A
#
# COMPACT_ATOMS: atom_id res chain seq x y z
N MET A 1 48.77 -4.51 26.81
CA MET A 1 47.98 -4.90 25.62
C MET A 1 46.83 -5.87 25.91
N ASN A 2 46.79 -6.60 27.05
CA ASN A 2 45.71 -7.56 27.36
C ASN A 2 44.34 -6.97 27.74
N TYR A 3 44.29 -5.76 28.32
CA TYR A 3 43.03 -5.16 28.80
C TYR A 3 41.99 -4.89 27.70
N SER A 4 42.43 -4.62 26.47
CA SER A 4 41.53 -4.27 25.36
C SER A 4 40.74 -5.47 24.83
N HIS A 5 41.32 -6.67 24.89
CA HIS A 5 40.71 -7.87 24.30
C HIS A 5 39.68 -8.50 25.26
N GLU A 6 39.96 -8.42 26.57
CA GLU A 6 39.07 -8.88 27.63
C GLU A 6 37.80 -8.02 27.73
N ILE A 7 37.92 -6.70 27.55
CA ILE A 7 36.77 -5.78 27.51
C ILE A 7 35.86 -6.09 26.31
N LEU A 8 36.42 -6.29 25.12
CA LEU A 8 35.62 -6.63 23.93
C LEU A 8 34.91 -7.98 24.08
N LYS A 9 35.60 -8.98 24.63
CA LYS A 9 35.00 -10.29 24.94
C LYS A 9 33.86 -10.17 25.94
N ASN A 10 33.99 -9.31 26.95
CA ASN A 10 32.93 -9.04 27.92
C ASN A 10 31.73 -8.33 27.29
N ILE A 11 31.96 -7.40 26.35
CA ILE A 11 30.89 -6.74 25.59
C ILE A 11 30.14 -7.74 24.69
N ASP A 12 30.86 -8.61 23.97
CA ASP A 12 30.27 -9.70 23.17
C ASP A 12 29.40 -10.60 24.04
N ASN A 13 29.95 -11.10 25.14
CA ASN A 13 29.22 -11.97 26.05
C ASN A 13 27.95 -11.31 26.59
N GLU A 14 28.03 -10.05 27.02
CA GLU A 14 26.88 -9.33 27.57
C GLU A 14 25.83 -9.02 26.49
N PHE A 15 26.24 -8.70 25.26
CA PHE A 15 25.33 -8.50 24.14
C PHE A 15 24.57 -9.78 23.80
N TYR A 16 25.28 -10.90 23.60
CA TYR A 16 24.64 -12.18 23.25
C TYR A 16 23.78 -12.72 24.40
N LYS A 17 24.14 -12.45 25.66
CA LYS A 17 23.30 -12.75 26.82
C LYS A 17 21.98 -11.99 26.77
N ARG A 18 22.02 -10.67 26.52
CA ARG A 18 20.80 -9.84 26.39
C ARG A 18 19.96 -10.23 25.18
N LEU A 19 20.60 -10.48 24.04
CA LEU A 19 19.92 -10.91 22.82
C LEU A 19 19.22 -12.26 23.03
N THR A 20 19.89 -13.20 23.70
CA THR A 20 19.30 -14.49 24.07
C THR A 20 18.09 -14.31 24.99
N HIS A 21 18.19 -13.41 25.97
CA HIS A 21 17.08 -13.12 26.88
C HIS A 21 15.84 -12.54 26.15
N GLU A 22 16.04 -11.67 25.15
CA GLU A 22 14.92 -11.16 24.33
C GLU A 22 14.32 -12.26 23.44
N LEU A 23 15.17 -13.14 22.88
CA LEU A 23 14.71 -14.31 22.12
C LEU A 23 13.90 -15.28 23.01
N GLU A 24 14.30 -15.48 24.27
CA GLU A 24 13.54 -16.27 25.25
C GLU A 24 12.17 -15.67 25.55
N LYS A 25 12.05 -14.34 25.65
CA LYS A 25 10.74 -13.68 25.83
C LYS A 25 9.81 -13.93 24.64
N ILE A 26 10.36 -13.82 23.42
CA ILE A 26 9.62 -14.10 22.19
C ILE A 26 9.17 -15.56 22.16
N ASP A 27 10.06 -16.49 22.48
CA ASP A 27 9.77 -17.93 22.49
C ASP A 27 8.77 -18.33 23.56
N ASN A 28 8.86 -17.77 24.77
CA ASN A 28 7.90 -18.01 25.83
C ASN A 28 6.50 -17.55 25.43
N ARG A 29 6.39 -16.37 24.79
CA ARG A 29 5.11 -15.88 24.27
C ARG A 29 4.59 -16.76 23.15
N TYR A 30 5.46 -17.17 22.22
CA TYR A 30 5.12 -18.10 21.15
C TYR A 30 4.56 -19.41 21.71
N CYS A 31 5.30 -20.08 22.59
CA CYS A 31 4.91 -21.34 23.19
C CYS A 31 3.58 -21.23 23.96
N TYR A 32 3.37 -20.12 24.68
CA TYR A 32 2.11 -19.88 25.40
C TYR A 32 0.92 -19.77 24.45
N ILE A 33 1.03 -18.94 23.41
CA ILE A 33 -0.06 -18.71 22.45
C ILE A 33 -0.33 -19.97 21.63
N GLU A 34 0.73 -20.62 21.12
CA GLU A 34 0.65 -21.86 20.35
C GLU A 34 -0.02 -22.96 21.17
N LYS A 35 0.40 -23.18 22.43
CA LYS A 35 -0.21 -24.18 23.32
C LYS A 35 -1.68 -23.88 23.58
N ASN A 36 -2.02 -22.66 23.97
CA ASN A 36 -3.42 -22.31 24.24
C ASN A 36 -4.30 -22.44 22.99
N SER A 37 -3.75 -22.12 21.81
CA SER A 37 -4.44 -22.28 20.54
C SER A 37 -4.64 -23.75 20.18
N ALA A 38 -3.64 -24.60 20.43
CA ALA A 38 -3.75 -26.04 20.26
C ALA A 38 -4.79 -26.65 21.21
N ASP A 39 -4.72 -26.34 22.51
CA ASP A 39 -5.64 -26.84 23.53
C ASP A 39 -7.09 -26.35 23.29
N LEU A 40 -7.26 -25.11 22.80
CA LEU A 40 -8.58 -24.60 22.41
C LEU A 40 -9.09 -25.26 21.12
N LEU A 41 -8.22 -25.46 20.13
CA LEU A 41 -8.59 -26.10 18.88
C LEU A 41 -9.00 -27.56 19.08
N GLU A 42 -8.28 -28.30 19.92
CA GLU A 42 -8.62 -29.67 20.30
C GLU A 42 -9.97 -29.75 21.01
N ARG A 43 -10.20 -28.88 22.02
CA ARG A 43 -11.52 -28.79 22.67
C ARG A 43 -12.65 -28.43 21.71
N LEU A 44 -12.40 -27.54 20.74
CA LEU A 44 -13.40 -27.19 19.73
C LEU A 44 -13.70 -28.39 18.81
N ASP A 45 -12.68 -29.13 18.39
CA ASP A 45 -12.82 -30.36 17.60
C ASP A 45 -13.64 -31.42 18.37
N GLU A 46 -13.31 -31.65 19.64
CA GLU A 46 -14.00 -32.62 20.52
C GLU A 46 -15.44 -32.20 20.88
N SER A 47 -15.68 -30.90 21.06
CA SER A 47 -17.01 -30.37 21.41
C SER A 47 -17.97 -30.29 20.22
N TRP A 48 -17.49 -30.58 19.00
CA TRP A 48 -18.34 -30.51 17.81
C TRP A 48 -19.47 -31.55 17.87
N ASN A 49 -20.68 -31.11 17.53
CA ASN A 49 -21.86 -31.95 17.35
C ASN A 49 -22.67 -31.45 16.14
N ASP A 50 -23.11 -32.36 15.27
CA ASP A 50 -23.90 -32.02 14.07
C ASP A 50 -25.29 -31.46 14.42
N GLU A 51 -25.80 -31.74 15.63
CA GLU A 51 -27.10 -31.27 16.14
C GLU A 51 -26.97 -30.10 17.14
N MET A 52 -25.83 -29.40 17.16
CA MET A 52 -25.57 -28.35 18.14
C MET A 52 -26.54 -27.16 18.00
N PRO A 53 -27.14 -26.65 19.10
CA PRO A 53 -28.04 -25.50 19.05
C PRO A 53 -27.39 -24.26 18.41
N VAL A 54 -28.16 -23.43 17.70
CA VAL A 54 -27.66 -22.27 16.95
C VAL A 54 -26.82 -21.31 17.81
N ILE A 55 -27.19 -21.11 19.07
CA ILE A 55 -26.46 -20.25 20.01
C ILE A 55 -25.07 -20.84 20.31
N GLU A 56 -25.01 -22.13 20.62
CA GLU A 56 -23.76 -22.84 20.87
C GLU A 56 -22.90 -22.90 19.60
N LEU A 57 -23.50 -23.11 18.43
CA LEU A 57 -22.82 -23.06 17.13
C LEU A 57 -22.17 -21.71 16.85
N ASN A 58 -22.85 -20.61 17.19
CA ASN A 58 -22.29 -19.27 17.02
C ASN A 58 -21.11 -19.01 17.97
N GLU A 59 -21.21 -19.45 19.23
CA GLU A 59 -20.11 -19.34 20.19
C GLU A 59 -18.92 -20.24 19.81
N TRP A 60 -19.19 -21.44 19.30
CA TRP A 60 -18.17 -22.34 18.76
C TRP A 60 -17.44 -21.71 17.58
N ARG A 61 -18.17 -21.13 16.62
CA ARG A 61 -17.60 -20.42 15.48
C ARG A 61 -16.77 -19.21 15.91
N LYS A 62 -17.28 -18.43 16.85
CA LYS A 62 -16.56 -17.27 17.42
C LYS A 62 -15.23 -17.71 18.05
N SER A 63 -15.24 -18.81 18.79
CA SER A 63 -14.05 -19.39 19.41
C SER A 63 -13.05 -19.92 18.38
N LEU A 64 -13.51 -20.62 17.33
CA LEU A 64 -12.64 -21.09 16.25
C LEU A 64 -12.02 -19.93 15.45
N LEU A 65 -12.80 -18.89 15.18
CA LEU A 65 -12.32 -17.68 14.53
C LEU A 65 -11.28 -16.94 15.38
N GLN A 66 -11.46 -16.94 16.70
CA GLN A 66 -10.47 -16.41 17.63
C GLN A 66 -9.16 -17.20 17.55
N VAL A 67 -9.20 -18.52 17.45
CA VAL A 67 -7.99 -19.36 17.24
C VAL A 67 -7.29 -18.98 15.94
N ILE A 68 -8.03 -18.92 14.82
CA ILE A 68 -7.46 -18.55 13.51
C ILE A 68 -6.79 -17.17 13.57
N THR A 69 -7.50 -16.17 14.10
CA THR A 69 -6.99 -14.80 14.21
C THR A 69 -5.74 -14.74 15.09
N THR A 70 -5.76 -15.45 16.22
CA THR A 70 -4.64 -15.49 17.17
C THR A 70 -3.38 -16.11 16.54
N LEU A 71 -3.55 -17.19 15.76
CA LEU A 71 -2.43 -17.86 15.06
C LEU A 71 -1.85 -17.00 13.93
N GLU A 72 -2.71 -16.27 13.19
CA GLU A 72 -2.29 -15.31 12.16
C GLU A 72 -1.52 -14.13 12.78
N GLU A 73 -2.01 -13.56 13.88
CA GLU A 73 -1.32 -12.51 14.63
C GLU A 73 0.01 -13.01 15.23
N LEU A 74 0.06 -14.26 15.68
CA LEU A 74 1.29 -14.88 16.18
C LEU A 74 2.35 -14.97 15.06
N GLN A 75 1.95 -15.32 13.84
CA GLN A 75 2.85 -15.36 12.69
C GLN A 75 3.43 -13.97 12.37
N GLU A 76 2.59 -12.93 12.37
CA GLU A 76 3.01 -11.55 12.18
C GLU A 76 3.96 -11.08 13.31
N TYR A 77 3.65 -11.43 14.56
CA TYR A 77 4.48 -11.12 15.72
C TYR A 77 5.90 -11.70 15.58
N ILE A 78 6.05 -12.97 15.17
CA ILE A 78 7.36 -13.58 14.96
C ILE A 78 8.11 -12.84 13.85
N GLN A 79 7.43 -12.56 12.73
CA GLN A 79 8.04 -11.89 11.58
C GLN A 79 8.60 -10.51 11.95
N ILE A 80 7.81 -9.69 12.66
CA ILE A 80 8.22 -8.36 13.13
C ILE A 80 9.45 -8.45 14.05
N ASN A 81 9.41 -9.35 15.03
CA ASN A 81 10.50 -9.50 16.00
C ASN A 81 11.78 -10.03 15.35
N MET A 82 11.66 -10.97 14.41
CA MET A 82 12.81 -11.48 13.67
C MET A 82 13.50 -10.39 12.84
N VAL A 83 12.72 -9.54 12.16
CA VAL A 83 13.25 -8.36 11.46
C VAL A 83 13.98 -7.42 12.43
N ALA A 84 13.43 -7.20 13.63
CA ALA A 84 14.05 -6.38 14.66
C ALA A 84 15.37 -6.97 15.18
N ILE A 85 15.42 -8.27 15.46
CA ILE A 85 16.63 -8.99 15.90
C ILE A 85 17.75 -8.90 14.86
N VAL A 86 17.42 -9.10 13.58
CA VAL A 86 18.39 -8.95 12.48
C VAL A 86 18.96 -7.52 12.45
N LYS A 87 18.12 -6.50 12.65
CA LYS A 87 18.56 -5.10 12.73
C LYS A 87 19.45 -4.83 13.94
N ILE A 88 19.09 -5.34 15.12
CA ILE A 88 19.88 -5.21 16.36
C ILE A 88 21.26 -5.84 16.16
N LYS A 89 21.32 -7.06 15.62
CA LYS A 89 22.58 -7.74 15.34
C LYS A 89 23.43 -6.98 14.32
N LYS A 90 22.85 -6.55 13.19
CA LYS A 90 23.58 -5.74 12.19
C LYS A 90 24.16 -4.45 12.81
N LYS A 91 23.41 -3.80 13.70
CA LYS A 91 23.88 -2.61 14.43
C LYS A 91 25.00 -2.96 15.41
N TYR A 92 24.92 -4.09 16.10
CA TYR A 92 25.98 -4.58 16.96
C TYR A 92 27.27 -4.87 16.17
N ASP A 93 27.16 -5.65 15.10
CA ASP A 93 28.29 -6.03 14.25
C ASP A 93 29.03 -4.79 13.71
N LYS A 94 28.27 -3.77 13.28
CA LYS A 94 28.79 -2.49 12.77
C LYS A 94 29.61 -1.72 13.81
N ASN A 95 29.18 -1.72 15.07
CA ASN A 95 29.77 -0.86 16.11
C ASN A 95 30.81 -1.57 16.98
N PHE A 96 30.72 -2.89 17.15
CA PHE A 96 31.51 -3.63 18.15
C PHE A 96 32.31 -4.78 17.54
N LYS A 97 31.78 -5.51 16.55
CA LYS A 97 32.49 -6.64 15.91
C LYS A 97 33.60 -6.17 14.95
N PHE A 98 33.53 -4.93 14.47
CA PHE A 98 34.63 -4.31 13.72
C PHE A 98 35.86 -3.99 14.60
N LEU A 99 35.64 -3.78 15.91
CA LEU A 99 36.71 -3.49 16.88
C LEU A 99 37.48 -4.73 17.32
N SER A 100 36.85 -5.91 17.34
CA SER A 100 37.52 -7.17 17.72
C SER A 100 38.45 -7.72 16.65
N ASN A 101 38.20 -7.40 15.37
CA ASN A 101 39.03 -7.87 14.25
C ASN A 101 40.12 -6.88 13.81
N ASN A 102 40.09 -5.62 14.27
CA ASN A 102 41.08 -4.60 13.91
C ASN A 102 41.28 -3.59 15.06
N LEU A 103 42.34 -3.78 15.86
CA LEU A 103 42.76 -2.79 16.86
C LEU A 103 44.27 -2.51 16.76
N PRO A 104 44.67 -1.30 16.33
CA PRO A 104 45.95 -0.70 16.70
C PRO A 104 45.88 -0.18 18.15
N ALA A 105 46.96 -0.36 18.91
CA ALA A 105 47.07 -0.19 20.36
C ALA A 105 46.78 1.22 20.98
N LYS A 106 46.22 2.19 20.24
CA LYS A 106 46.07 3.60 20.70
C LYS A 106 44.64 4.13 20.84
N ALA A 107 43.60 3.38 20.47
CA ALA A 107 42.22 3.89 20.47
C ALA A 107 41.40 3.62 21.76
N SER A 108 42.00 2.97 22.76
CA SER A 108 41.28 2.42 23.92
C SER A 108 40.80 3.44 24.96
N LEU A 109 41.23 4.71 24.90
CA LEU A 109 41.05 5.66 26.01
C LEU A 109 39.79 6.55 25.90
N ASN A 110 39.19 6.68 24.71
CA ASN A 110 38.09 7.65 24.49
C ASN A 110 36.67 7.06 24.64
N LEU A 111 36.50 5.73 24.67
CA LEU A 111 35.16 5.10 24.80
C LEU A 111 34.66 4.99 26.26
N LEU A 112 35.53 5.17 27.25
CA LEU A 112 35.21 4.94 28.67
C LEU A 112 34.43 6.07 29.36
N LYS A 113 34.11 7.18 28.66
CA LYS A 113 33.45 8.35 29.28
C LYS A 113 31.94 8.49 29.00
N THR A 114 31.35 7.68 28.11
CA THR A 114 29.96 7.91 27.63
C THR A 114 28.92 6.87 28.05
N VAL A 115 29.28 5.83 28.81
CA VAL A 115 28.37 4.71 29.15
C VAL A 115 27.70 4.87 30.53
N GLY A 116 27.98 5.95 31.27
CA GLY A 116 27.31 6.24 32.56
C GLY A 116 25.96 6.94 32.37
N GLY A 117 24.91 6.22 31.96
CA GLY A 117 23.56 6.77 31.86
C GLY A 117 22.50 5.72 31.60
N SER A 118 21.95 5.13 32.66
CA SER A 118 20.82 4.20 32.63
C SER A 118 19.51 4.95 32.40
N ASN A 119 18.81 4.64 31.30
CA ASN A 119 17.37 4.91 31.16
C ASN A 119 16.68 3.63 30.68
N GLU A 120 15.86 3.04 31.55
CA GLU A 120 14.98 1.92 31.23
C GLU A 120 13.85 2.40 30.30
N LEU A 121 13.69 1.75 29.15
CA LEU A 121 12.58 1.96 28.23
C LEU A 121 11.40 1.07 28.67
N ASN A 122 10.50 1.64 29.46
CA ASN A 122 9.19 1.05 29.71
C ASN A 122 8.28 1.26 28.49
N ILE A 123 7.94 0.17 27.79
CA ILE A 123 6.93 0.17 26.73
C ILE A 123 5.70 -0.56 27.25
N ASN A 124 4.70 0.21 27.69
CA ASN A 124 3.37 -0.31 28.02
C ASN A 124 2.58 -0.58 26.72
N TYR A 125 2.08 -1.80 26.56
CA TYR A 125 1.07 -2.15 25.55
C TYR A 125 -0.26 -2.50 26.23
N SER A 126 -1.32 -1.81 25.83
CA SER A 126 -2.71 -2.02 26.29
C SER A 126 -3.33 -3.23 25.60
N PRO A 127 -4.16 -4.05 26.27
CA PRO A 127 -4.92 -5.13 25.63
C PRO A 127 -6.17 -4.60 24.92
N MET A 128 -6.43 -5.08 23.70
CA MET A 128 -7.53 -4.63 22.83
C MET A 128 -8.59 -5.74 22.70
N ALA A 129 -9.57 -5.77 23.61
CA ALA A 129 -10.64 -6.77 23.64
C ALA A 129 -11.88 -6.41 22.80
N SER A 130 -11.81 -5.49 21.82
CA SER A 130 -13.02 -4.87 21.24
C SER A 130 -13.29 -5.09 19.75
N LYS A 131 -12.72 -6.11 19.09
CA LYS A 131 -12.87 -6.30 17.62
C LYS A 131 -13.57 -7.57 17.16
N ILE A 132 -13.98 -8.46 18.07
CA ILE A 132 -14.50 -9.79 17.70
C ILE A 132 -15.89 -9.72 17.04
N ASP A 133 -16.74 -8.74 17.37
CA ASP A 133 -18.14 -8.72 16.92
C ASP A 133 -18.34 -8.35 15.43
N LYS A 134 -17.29 -7.95 14.69
CA LYS A 134 -17.39 -7.56 13.26
C LYS A 134 -17.09 -8.68 12.25
N TYR A 135 -16.68 -9.86 12.69
CA TYR A 135 -16.17 -10.92 11.80
C TYR A 135 -17.07 -12.16 11.66
N ILE A 136 -18.29 -12.13 12.20
CA ILE A 136 -19.28 -13.20 11.99
C ILE A 136 -19.92 -13.05 10.60
N THR A 137 -19.12 -13.18 9.53
CA THR A 137 -19.62 -13.37 8.17
C THR A 137 -18.87 -14.52 7.49
N PRO A 138 -19.52 -15.32 6.63
CA PRO A 138 -18.96 -16.60 6.20
C PRO A 138 -17.83 -16.51 5.16
N ASN A 139 -17.46 -15.30 4.73
CA ASN A 139 -16.54 -15.08 3.62
C ASN A 139 -15.08 -14.94 4.06
N LEU A 140 -14.55 -15.92 4.80
CA LEU A 140 -13.11 -16.09 4.96
C LEU A 140 -12.51 -16.71 3.68
N HIS A 141 -11.88 -15.88 2.85
CA HIS A 141 -11.06 -16.36 1.74
C HIS A 141 -9.68 -16.80 2.26
N PHE A 142 -9.46 -18.11 2.29
CA PHE A 142 -8.18 -18.70 2.66
C PHE A 142 -7.24 -18.70 1.44
N GLY A 143 -6.36 -17.69 1.36
CA GLY A 143 -5.23 -17.70 0.45
C GLY A 143 -4.08 -18.53 1.02
N THR A 144 -3.50 -19.40 0.20
CA THR A 144 -2.24 -20.08 0.50
C THR A 144 -1.09 -19.08 0.36
N CYS A 145 -0.69 -18.45 1.46
CA CYS A 145 0.56 -17.72 1.51
C CYS A 145 1.70 -18.73 1.70
N LYS A 146 2.29 -19.22 0.61
CA LYS A 146 3.66 -19.74 0.67
C LYS A 146 4.57 -18.54 0.83
N HIS A 147 5.23 -18.42 1.97
CA HIS A 147 6.23 -17.39 2.22
C HIS A 147 7.56 -18.09 2.41
N ASP A 148 8.38 -18.09 1.35
CA ASP A 148 9.81 -18.33 1.48
C ASP A 148 10.38 -17.18 2.32
N ILE A 149 10.51 -17.43 3.63
CA ILE A 149 11.21 -16.51 4.51
C ILE A 149 12.70 -16.67 4.17
N GLY A 150 13.21 -15.76 3.33
CA GLY A 150 14.60 -15.70 2.88
C GLY A 150 15.59 -15.46 4.03
N PHE A 151 15.77 -16.46 4.89
CA PHE A 151 16.78 -16.47 5.94
C PHE A 151 18.11 -17.01 5.39
N ASP A 152 18.81 -16.24 4.56
CA ASP A 152 20.13 -16.65 4.06
C ASP A 152 21.29 -16.21 4.98
N ASN A 153 21.03 -16.06 6.28
CA ASN A 153 22.05 -15.67 7.28
C ASN A 153 22.28 -16.78 8.30
N LYS A 154 23.28 -17.64 8.01
CA LYS A 154 23.67 -18.81 8.82
C LYS A 154 23.88 -18.50 10.31
N GLU A 155 24.32 -17.29 10.64
CA GLU A 155 24.60 -16.89 12.02
C GLU A 155 23.31 -16.58 12.81
N ILE A 156 22.29 -16.00 12.16
CA ILE A 156 20.97 -15.80 12.77
C ILE A 156 20.25 -17.13 12.94
N LEU A 157 20.28 -17.97 11.89
CA LEU A 157 19.74 -19.34 11.94
C LEU A 157 20.33 -20.13 13.11
N SER A 158 21.65 -20.06 13.32
CA SER A 158 22.31 -20.73 14.45
C SER A 158 21.91 -20.15 15.82
N LEU A 159 21.58 -18.87 15.91
CA LEU A 159 21.16 -18.24 17.16
C LEU A 159 19.71 -18.58 17.51
N THR A 160 18.87 -18.71 16.48
CA THR A 160 17.43 -18.92 16.67
C THR A 160 17.02 -20.39 16.67
N SER A 161 17.80 -21.29 16.09
CA SER A 161 17.45 -22.72 15.89
C SER A 161 17.07 -23.49 17.16
N LYS A 162 17.49 -23.00 18.33
CA LYS A 162 17.14 -23.61 19.63
C LYS A 162 15.76 -23.20 20.17
N PHE A 163 15.12 -22.21 19.56
CA PHE A 163 13.82 -21.68 19.98
C PHE A 163 12.71 -22.25 19.11
N LYS A 164 11.56 -22.55 19.74
CA LYS A 164 10.43 -23.19 19.08
C LYS A 164 9.83 -22.34 17.98
N PHE A 165 9.77 -21.01 18.16
CA PHE A 165 9.25 -20.10 17.12
C PHE A 165 10.02 -20.16 15.80
N SER A 166 11.26 -20.67 15.80
CA SER A 166 12.10 -20.80 14.61
C SER A 166 11.83 -22.09 13.82
N MET A 167 11.10 -23.03 14.43
CA MET A 167 10.64 -24.26 13.79
C MET A 167 9.25 -23.98 13.21
N VAL A 168 9.17 -23.81 11.89
CA VAL A 168 8.00 -23.24 11.19
C VAL A 168 6.78 -24.18 11.17
N ASP A 169 6.94 -25.44 11.56
CA ASP A 169 6.00 -26.49 11.18
C ASP A 169 4.69 -26.52 12.00
N MET A 170 4.71 -26.12 13.27
CA MET A 170 3.56 -26.33 14.16
C MET A 170 2.48 -25.24 14.09
N ASN A 171 2.85 -23.95 13.94
CA ASN A 171 1.87 -22.87 13.79
C ASN A 171 1.09 -23.02 12.46
N GLU A 172 1.80 -23.26 11.35
CA GLU A 172 1.14 -23.48 10.06
C GLU A 172 0.23 -24.72 10.07
N TYR A 173 0.65 -25.78 10.75
CA TYR A 173 -0.18 -26.96 10.96
C TYR A 173 -1.47 -26.65 11.73
N LEU A 174 -1.38 -25.95 12.87
CA LEU A 174 -2.55 -25.57 13.66
C LEU A 174 -3.49 -24.65 12.88
N LEU A 175 -2.94 -23.69 12.14
CA LEU A 175 -3.72 -22.78 11.30
C LEU A 175 -4.44 -23.54 10.18
N ASN A 176 -3.76 -24.49 9.53
CA ASN A 176 -4.40 -25.36 8.53
C ASN A 176 -5.50 -26.22 9.14
N LYS A 177 -5.25 -26.86 10.30
CA LYS A 177 -6.25 -27.67 11.00
C LYS A 177 -7.48 -26.83 11.39
N ALA A 178 -7.28 -25.61 11.90
CA ALA A 178 -8.38 -24.70 12.24
C ALA A 178 -9.20 -24.29 11.02
N ARG A 179 -8.55 -24.05 9.88
CA ARG A 179 -9.21 -23.72 8.62
C ARG A 179 -9.98 -24.91 8.03
N GLU A 180 -9.44 -26.12 8.17
CA GLU A 180 -10.12 -27.35 7.78
C GLU A 180 -11.37 -27.58 8.62
N LEU A 181 -11.27 -27.45 9.95
CA LEU A 181 -12.43 -27.52 10.84
C LEU A 181 -13.47 -26.46 10.49
N TRP A 182 -13.05 -25.22 10.23
CA TRP A 182 -13.96 -24.16 9.81
C TRP A 182 -14.72 -24.54 8.53
N ARG A 183 -14.03 -25.05 7.51
CA ARG A 183 -14.65 -25.46 6.24
C ARG A 183 -15.58 -26.67 6.39
N LYS A 184 -15.17 -27.66 7.19
CA LYS A 184 -15.94 -28.89 7.41
C LYS A 184 -17.25 -28.61 8.14
N HIS A 185 -17.25 -27.66 9.06
CA HIS A 185 -18.32 -27.45 10.04
C HIS A 185 -19.04 -26.10 9.91
N THR A 186 -18.58 -25.24 9.01
CA THR A 186 -19.28 -24.01 8.61
C THR A 186 -19.65 -24.14 7.13
N PRO A 187 -20.83 -24.68 6.81
CA PRO A 187 -21.29 -24.69 5.44
C PRO A 187 -21.31 -23.26 4.88
N PRO A 188 -21.07 -23.08 3.58
CA PRO A 188 -21.28 -21.79 2.95
C PRO A 188 -22.71 -21.33 3.27
N PRO A 189 -22.93 -20.01 3.43
CA PRO A 189 -24.27 -19.51 3.68
C PRO A 189 -25.18 -20.04 2.58
N GLU A 190 -26.37 -20.50 2.97
CA GLU A 190 -27.39 -20.83 1.98
C GLU A 190 -27.56 -19.63 1.05
N VAL A 191 -27.35 -19.86 -0.24
CA VAL A 191 -27.65 -18.87 -1.25
C VAL A 191 -29.15 -18.61 -1.10
N PRO A 192 -29.59 -17.38 -0.75
CA PRO A 192 -31.00 -17.12 -0.52
C PRO A 192 -31.82 -17.66 -1.69
N GLU A 193 -32.88 -18.43 -1.43
CA GLU A 193 -33.82 -18.80 -2.50
C GLU A 193 -34.34 -17.52 -3.15
N GLY A 194 -34.11 -17.37 -4.45
CA GLY A 194 -34.40 -16.13 -5.18
C GLY A 194 -33.22 -15.18 -5.36
N CYS A 195 -31.99 -15.58 -4.97
CA CYS A 195 -30.79 -14.93 -5.48
C CYS A 195 -30.91 -14.99 -7.01
N PRO A 196 -31.01 -13.83 -7.70
CA PRO A 196 -31.26 -13.85 -9.12
C PRO A 196 -30.15 -14.71 -9.72
N ASN A 197 -30.53 -15.78 -10.42
CA ASN A 197 -29.65 -16.43 -11.38
C ASN A 197 -28.92 -15.27 -12.04
N ILE A 198 -27.60 -15.19 -11.87
CA ILE A 198 -26.81 -14.21 -12.60
C ILE A 198 -27.07 -14.61 -14.03
N LYS A 199 -28.09 -13.99 -14.66
CA LYS A 199 -28.22 -13.97 -16.10
C LYS A 199 -26.83 -13.52 -16.49
N LEU A 200 -26.07 -14.41 -17.14
CA LEU A 200 -24.90 -13.97 -17.85
C LEU A 200 -25.42 -12.81 -18.69
N LEU A 201 -25.15 -11.59 -18.25
CA LEU A 201 -25.51 -10.40 -18.97
C LEU A 201 -24.64 -10.54 -20.20
N THR A 202 -25.25 -10.94 -21.32
CA THR A 202 -24.74 -10.57 -22.62
C THR A 202 -24.66 -9.06 -22.56
N LEU A 203 -23.46 -8.55 -22.25
CA LEU A 203 -23.15 -7.13 -22.21
C LEU A 203 -23.27 -6.66 -23.66
N ASP A 204 -24.46 -6.23 -24.03
CA ASP A 204 -24.64 -5.49 -25.26
C ASP A 204 -24.25 -4.03 -25.00
N ASP A 205 -22.95 -3.77 -25.05
CA ASP A 205 -22.41 -2.41 -24.91
C ASP A 205 -22.79 -1.50 -26.09
N SER A 206 -23.45 -2.02 -27.14
CA SER A 206 -23.88 -1.23 -28.31
C SER A 206 -24.96 -0.20 -27.97
N GLU A 207 -25.69 -0.38 -26.87
CA GLU A 207 -26.69 0.59 -26.39
C GLU A 207 -26.08 1.78 -25.64
N ILE A 208 -24.77 1.74 -25.29
CA ILE A 208 -24.12 2.84 -24.58
C ILE A 208 -23.80 3.98 -25.56
N PRO A 209 -24.36 5.19 -25.39
CA PRO A 209 -24.18 6.25 -26.37
C PRO A 209 -22.73 6.76 -26.39
N THR A 210 -22.25 7.05 -27.60
CA THR A 210 -20.96 7.69 -27.84
C THR A 210 -21.16 9.16 -28.14
N THR A 211 -20.41 10.02 -27.44
CA THR A 211 -20.44 11.47 -27.59
C THR A 211 -19.03 12.00 -27.80
N THR A 212 -18.89 13.24 -28.29
CA THR A 212 -17.56 13.86 -28.47
C THR A 212 -17.09 14.57 -27.21
N SER A 213 -17.98 15.03 -26.33
CA SER A 213 -17.65 15.72 -25.08
C SER A 213 -18.65 15.43 -23.97
N LEU A 214 -18.21 15.58 -22.72
CA LEU A 214 -19.06 15.47 -21.56
C LEU A 214 -19.99 16.68 -21.46
N ASP A 215 -21.29 16.46 -21.72
CA ASP A 215 -22.36 17.41 -21.46
C ASP A 215 -23.25 16.89 -20.33
N LEU A 216 -23.02 17.39 -19.11
CA LEU A 216 -23.76 16.99 -17.93
C LEU A 216 -25.23 17.40 -17.97
N GLU A 217 -25.58 18.47 -18.70
CA GLU A 217 -26.96 18.98 -18.74
C GLU A 217 -27.87 18.07 -19.57
N SER A 218 -27.33 17.41 -20.58
CA SER A 218 -28.04 16.41 -21.40
C SER A 218 -28.43 15.13 -20.65
N LEU A 219 -27.80 14.87 -19.49
CA LEU A 219 -27.97 13.60 -18.76
C LEU A 219 -29.08 13.69 -17.71
N PRO A 220 -29.89 12.64 -17.52
CA PRO A 220 -30.96 12.66 -16.53
C PRO A 220 -30.42 12.79 -15.10
N ARG A 221 -31.08 13.60 -14.28
CA ARG A 221 -30.86 13.63 -12.83
C ARG A 221 -31.44 12.40 -12.15
N GLY A 222 -30.93 12.06 -10.97
CA GLY A 222 -31.38 10.92 -10.18
C GLY A 222 -31.01 9.57 -10.79
N ARG A 223 -29.99 9.52 -11.67
CA ARG A 223 -29.56 8.29 -12.35
C ARG A 223 -28.05 8.19 -12.48
N ILE A 224 -27.59 6.97 -12.70
CA ILE A 224 -26.24 6.67 -13.18
C ILE A 224 -26.33 6.45 -14.70
N SER A 225 -25.64 7.30 -15.47
CA SER A 225 -25.50 7.18 -16.90
C SER A 225 -24.15 6.56 -17.26
N LYS A 226 -24.12 5.80 -18.35
CA LYS A 226 -22.90 5.26 -18.97
C LYS A 226 -22.72 5.92 -20.32
N LEU A 227 -21.49 6.32 -20.65
CA LEU A 227 -21.15 7.00 -21.89
C LEU A 227 -19.81 6.51 -22.42
N TRP A 228 -19.68 6.50 -23.73
CA TRP A 228 -18.38 6.57 -24.40
C TRP A 228 -18.11 8.02 -24.79
N ILE A 229 -16.91 8.53 -24.49
CA ILE A 229 -16.49 9.86 -24.93
C ILE A 229 -15.31 9.73 -25.88
N SER A 230 -15.53 10.05 -27.16
CA SER A 230 -14.51 10.01 -28.21
C SER A 230 -13.47 11.10 -27.99
N LEU A 231 -12.21 10.71 -27.82
CA LEU A 231 -11.11 11.65 -27.64
C LEU A 231 -10.37 11.92 -28.94
N ILE A 232 -10.14 10.90 -29.76
CA ILE A 232 -9.55 11.00 -31.09
C ILE A 232 -10.19 9.97 -32.02
N GLU A 233 -9.78 9.96 -33.29
CA GLU A 233 -10.17 8.97 -34.28
C GLU A 233 -8.91 8.31 -34.84
N ASP A 234 -8.96 6.99 -35.03
CA ASP A 234 -7.97 6.25 -35.83
C ASP A 234 -8.53 5.97 -37.24
N ALA A 235 -7.80 5.23 -38.06
CA ALA A 235 -8.20 4.93 -39.45
C ALA A 235 -9.52 4.15 -39.57
N LEU A 236 -9.99 3.49 -38.50
CA LEU A 236 -11.14 2.59 -38.52
C LEU A 236 -12.25 2.99 -37.53
N LYS A 237 -11.93 3.60 -36.39
CA LYS A 237 -12.88 3.89 -35.32
C LYS A 237 -12.44 5.05 -34.41
N PRO A 238 -13.39 5.70 -33.72
CA PRO A 238 -13.06 6.60 -32.62
C PRO A 238 -12.41 5.84 -31.48
N LEU A 239 -11.41 6.47 -30.84
CA LEU A 239 -10.84 6.00 -29.59
C LEU A 239 -11.55 6.71 -28.43
N SER A 240 -12.49 6.00 -27.82
CA SER A 240 -13.39 6.54 -26.81
C SER A 240 -13.10 5.99 -25.42
N VAL A 241 -13.20 6.85 -24.40
CA VAL A 241 -13.04 6.45 -22.99
C VAL A 241 -14.39 6.11 -22.35
N PRO A 242 -14.48 5.05 -21.52
CA PRO A 242 -15.70 4.71 -20.80
C PRO A 242 -15.87 5.63 -19.59
N VAL A 243 -17.03 6.27 -19.51
CA VAL A 243 -17.38 7.23 -18.46
C VAL A 243 -18.66 6.82 -17.75
N LEU A 244 -18.62 6.83 -16.42
CA LEU A 244 -19.81 6.77 -15.57
C LEU A 244 -20.13 8.18 -15.06
N VAL A 245 -21.41 8.51 -15.02
CA VAL A 245 -21.90 9.77 -14.47
C VAL A 245 -23.03 9.48 -13.50
N ALA A 246 -22.81 9.69 -12.21
CA ALA A 246 -23.88 9.70 -11.21
C ALA A 246 -24.34 11.14 -11.02
N ARG A 247 -25.48 11.50 -11.61
CA ARG A 247 -26.05 12.86 -11.52
C ARG A 247 -27.12 12.88 -10.43
N GLY A 248 -26.87 13.61 -9.35
CA GLY A 248 -27.79 13.77 -8.24
C GLY A 248 -29.05 14.55 -8.62
N VAL A 249 -30.15 14.35 -7.89
CA VAL A 249 -31.34 15.20 -8.06
C VAL A 249 -31.10 16.60 -7.52
N LYS A 250 -30.28 16.73 -6.47
CA LYS A 250 -29.95 18.01 -5.84
C LYS A 250 -28.72 18.64 -6.48
N HIS A 251 -28.68 19.97 -6.53
CA HIS A 251 -27.52 20.71 -7.00
C HIS A 251 -26.34 20.57 -6.03
N GLY A 252 -25.12 20.63 -6.56
CA GLY A 252 -23.87 20.47 -5.83
C GLY A 252 -22.68 20.44 -6.80
N PRO A 253 -21.45 20.20 -6.32
CA PRO A 253 -20.26 20.23 -7.14
C PRO A 253 -20.15 19.02 -8.08
N VAL A 254 -19.28 19.13 -9.08
CA VAL A 254 -18.86 18.04 -9.96
C VAL A 254 -17.51 17.49 -9.50
N VAL A 255 -17.47 16.24 -9.03
CA VAL A 255 -16.22 15.58 -8.65
C VAL A 255 -15.84 14.56 -9.72
N GLY A 256 -14.67 14.76 -10.32
CA GLY A 256 -14.07 13.86 -11.28
C GLY A 256 -13.16 12.81 -10.64
N LEU A 257 -13.27 11.57 -11.13
CA LEU A 257 -12.39 10.45 -10.84
C LEU A 257 -11.75 9.99 -12.14
N THR A 258 -10.43 9.85 -12.19
CA THR A 258 -9.72 9.28 -13.33
C THR A 258 -8.97 8.03 -12.92
N CYS A 259 -9.02 7.01 -13.76
CA CYS A 259 -8.41 5.70 -13.52
C CYS A 259 -7.66 5.25 -14.77
N ALA A 260 -6.65 4.40 -14.56
CA ALA A 260 -5.86 3.79 -15.64
C ALA A 260 -5.38 4.82 -16.69
N LEU A 261 -4.92 6.00 -16.22
CA LEU A 261 -4.18 6.94 -17.07
C LEU A 261 -2.87 6.30 -17.53
N HIS A 262 -2.28 5.50 -16.66
CA HIS A 262 -1.40 4.41 -17.04
C HIS A 262 -2.22 3.13 -17.12
N GLY A 263 -2.24 2.48 -18.28
CA GLY A 263 -3.16 1.40 -18.57
C GLY A 263 -3.01 0.14 -17.71
N ASN A 264 -1.85 -0.06 -17.09
CA ASN A 264 -1.55 -1.20 -16.23
C ASN A 264 -1.83 -0.96 -14.73
N GLU A 265 -2.40 0.20 -14.36
CA GLU A 265 -2.68 0.62 -13.00
C GLU A 265 -4.18 0.47 -12.68
N VAL A 266 -4.57 -0.71 -12.22
CA VAL A 266 -5.98 -1.15 -12.24
C VAL A 266 -6.75 -0.94 -10.93
N ASN A 267 -6.09 -0.72 -9.79
CA ASN A 267 -6.80 -0.63 -8.49
C ASN A 267 -7.88 0.48 -8.46
N GLY A 268 -7.66 1.61 -9.12
CA GLY A 268 -8.62 2.71 -9.23
C GLY A 268 -9.96 2.28 -9.84
N ILE A 269 -9.94 1.39 -10.83
CA ILE A 269 -11.15 0.84 -11.47
C ILE A 269 -12.04 0.16 -10.43
N ARG A 270 -11.45 -0.62 -9.51
CA ARG A 270 -12.24 -1.32 -8.49
C ARG A 270 -12.76 -0.38 -7.41
N VAL A 271 -12.05 0.72 -7.12
CA VAL A 271 -12.55 1.79 -6.26
C VAL A 271 -13.80 2.42 -6.88
N VAL A 272 -13.73 2.82 -8.15
CA VAL A 272 -14.87 3.38 -8.88
C VAL A 272 -16.06 2.42 -8.92
N HIS A 273 -15.83 1.15 -9.27
CA HIS A 273 -16.93 0.17 -9.29
C HIS A 273 -17.62 0.02 -7.95
N ARG A 274 -16.88 -0.02 -6.84
CA ARG A 274 -17.47 -0.12 -5.51
C ARG A 274 -18.21 1.17 -5.14
N LEU A 275 -17.61 2.34 -5.37
CA LEU A 275 -18.25 3.62 -5.13
C LEU A 275 -19.64 3.70 -5.78
N TYR A 276 -19.73 3.39 -7.08
CA TYR A 276 -20.99 3.43 -7.83
C TYR A 276 -21.97 2.32 -7.45
N GLN A 277 -21.51 1.21 -6.85
CA GLN A 277 -22.35 0.09 -6.44
C GLN A 277 -22.88 0.23 -5.00
N SER A 278 -22.09 0.80 -4.08
CA SER A 278 -22.40 0.77 -2.64
C SER A 278 -22.57 2.13 -2.00
N GLU A 279 -21.93 3.19 -2.50
CA GLU A 279 -21.89 4.49 -1.80
C GLU A 279 -22.80 5.54 -2.44
N LEU A 280 -23.10 5.41 -3.74
CA LEU A 280 -23.84 6.41 -4.48
C LEU A 280 -25.29 6.00 -4.67
N ASN A 281 -26.20 6.77 -4.08
CA ASN A 281 -27.61 6.81 -4.47
C ASN A 281 -27.90 8.15 -5.17
N PRO A 282 -28.10 8.17 -6.51
CA PRO A 282 -28.40 9.39 -7.24
C PRO A 282 -29.64 10.17 -6.76
N GLU A 283 -30.61 9.50 -6.12
CA GLU A 283 -31.81 10.14 -5.59
C GLU A 283 -31.54 11.01 -4.36
N SER A 284 -30.47 10.72 -3.61
CA SER A 284 -30.06 11.50 -2.43
C SER A 284 -28.77 12.29 -2.63
N LEU A 285 -28.04 12.03 -3.71
CA LEU A 285 -26.80 12.71 -4.08
C LEU A 285 -27.02 14.20 -4.38
N HIS A 286 -26.13 15.06 -3.87
CA HIS A 286 -26.02 16.46 -4.25
C HIS A 286 -24.85 16.65 -5.21
N GLY A 287 -25.09 17.23 -6.38
CA GLY A 287 -24.07 17.44 -7.40
C GLY A 287 -23.91 16.24 -8.33
N THR A 288 -22.68 16.01 -8.82
CA THR A 288 -22.42 14.97 -9.81
C THR A 288 -21.05 14.32 -9.59
N ILE A 289 -21.01 12.99 -9.62
CA ILE A 289 -19.75 12.25 -9.67
C ILE A 289 -19.55 11.78 -11.11
N VAL A 290 -18.36 12.04 -11.66
CA VAL A 290 -17.96 11.59 -13.00
C VAL A 290 -16.73 10.72 -12.87
N ALA A 291 -16.75 9.50 -13.41
CA ALA A 291 -15.60 8.61 -13.40
C ALA A 291 -15.19 8.20 -14.81
N VAL A 292 -13.98 8.56 -15.22
CA VAL A 292 -13.31 8.02 -16.40
C VAL A 292 -12.62 6.72 -15.99
N ILE A 293 -13.25 5.59 -16.27
CA ILE A 293 -12.80 4.27 -15.76
C ILE A 293 -11.46 3.87 -16.40
N VAL A 294 -11.29 4.17 -17.69
CA VAL A 294 -10.05 3.91 -18.42
C VAL A 294 -9.69 5.16 -19.22
N ALA A 295 -8.79 5.97 -18.67
CA ALA A 295 -8.37 7.21 -19.32
C ALA A 295 -7.38 6.99 -20.47
N ASN A 296 -6.63 5.87 -20.46
CA ASN A 296 -5.71 5.48 -21.54
C ASN A 296 -6.10 4.11 -22.11
N ILE A 297 -6.94 4.11 -23.13
CA ILE A 297 -7.48 2.88 -23.74
C ILE A 297 -6.37 2.02 -24.35
N GLN A 298 -5.44 2.63 -25.08
CA GLN A 298 -4.35 1.90 -25.73
C GLN A 298 -3.42 1.25 -24.70
N GLY A 299 -3.03 2.00 -23.68
CA GLY A 299 -2.24 1.48 -22.57
C GLY A 299 -2.95 0.32 -21.87
N PHE A 300 -4.25 0.47 -21.62
CA PHE A 300 -5.03 -0.55 -20.92
C PHE A 300 -5.12 -1.86 -21.72
N LEU A 301 -5.45 -1.79 -23.01
CA LEU A 301 -5.52 -2.96 -23.90
C LEU A 301 -4.16 -3.65 -24.04
N SER A 302 -3.06 -2.89 -24.00
CA SER A 302 -1.69 -3.43 -24.06
C SER A 302 -1.11 -3.80 -22.69
N SER A 303 -1.87 -3.65 -21.61
CA SER A 303 -1.37 -3.81 -20.22
C SER A 303 -0.07 -3.05 -19.97
N SER A 304 0.03 -1.84 -20.52
CA SER A 304 1.23 -1.00 -20.49
C SER A 304 0.95 0.37 -19.86
N ARG A 305 2.03 1.05 -19.48
CA ARG A 305 1.95 2.38 -18.87
C ARG A 305 1.59 3.46 -19.89
N GLY A 306 2.18 3.38 -21.08
CA GLY A 306 2.17 4.46 -22.06
C GLY A 306 0.93 4.49 -22.94
N PHE A 307 0.74 5.62 -23.62
CA PHE A 307 -0.01 5.71 -24.87
C PHE A 307 1.03 5.74 -25.97
N GLU A 308 1.06 4.71 -26.82
CA GLU A 308 2.21 4.39 -27.68
C GLU A 308 3.50 4.30 -26.84
N SER A 309 4.55 5.04 -27.21
CA SER A 309 5.81 5.13 -26.46
C SER A 309 5.84 6.29 -25.45
N GLN A 310 4.74 7.01 -25.28
CA GLN A 310 4.69 8.24 -24.49
C GLN A 310 3.96 8.03 -23.16
N ASP A 311 4.42 8.70 -22.11
CA ASP A 311 3.69 8.79 -20.84
C ASP A 311 2.71 9.98 -20.90
N LEU A 312 1.40 9.71 -20.98
CA LEU A 312 0.38 10.77 -20.99
C LEU A 312 0.51 11.70 -19.78
N ASN A 313 0.93 11.18 -18.63
CA ASN A 313 1.11 11.93 -17.39
C ASN A 313 2.42 12.75 -17.34
N ARG A 314 3.10 12.88 -18.50
CA ARG A 314 4.18 13.85 -18.76
C ARG A 314 3.87 14.78 -19.93
N LEU A 315 2.74 14.57 -20.61
CA LEU A 315 2.32 15.33 -21.79
C LEU A 315 1.18 16.31 -21.51
N MET A 316 0.58 16.31 -20.31
CA MET A 316 -0.57 17.15 -20.02
C MET A 316 -0.20 18.65 -20.02
N PRO A 317 -1.07 19.54 -20.53
CA PRO A 317 -2.44 19.29 -21.00
C PRO A 317 -2.54 18.84 -22.47
N GLY A 318 -1.43 18.51 -23.14
CA GLY A 318 -1.42 18.21 -24.57
C GLY A 318 -1.53 19.46 -25.45
N ARG A 319 -1.80 19.26 -26.75
CA ARG A 319 -1.94 20.33 -27.75
C ARG A 319 -3.00 19.98 -28.80
N LYS A 320 -3.86 20.94 -29.13
CA LYS A 320 -4.93 20.79 -30.14
C LYS A 320 -4.40 20.38 -31.52
N ASN A 321 -3.29 20.97 -31.95
CA ASN A 321 -2.64 20.70 -33.24
C ASN A 321 -1.30 19.98 -33.03
N GLY A 322 -1.28 18.98 -32.13
CA GLY A 322 -0.09 18.23 -31.77
C GLY A 322 -0.02 16.83 -32.41
N SER A 323 0.91 16.00 -31.91
CA SER A 323 0.91 14.55 -32.20
C SER A 323 -0.38 13.87 -31.71
N THR A 324 -0.62 12.62 -32.12
CA THR A 324 -1.77 11.83 -31.68
C THR A 324 -1.92 11.81 -30.15
N SER A 325 -0.84 11.53 -29.42
CA SER A 325 -0.83 11.53 -27.95
C SER A 325 -1.09 12.91 -27.34
N GLN A 326 -0.58 13.99 -27.96
CA GLN A 326 -0.84 15.36 -27.52
C GLN A 326 -2.29 15.78 -27.76
N GLN A 327 -2.89 15.39 -28.89
CA GLN A 327 -4.30 15.66 -29.17
C GLN A 327 -5.21 14.84 -28.24
N TYR A 328 -4.84 13.59 -27.96
CA TYR A 328 -5.56 12.74 -27.01
C TYR A 328 -5.59 13.38 -25.61
N ALA A 329 -4.42 13.78 -25.08
CA ALA A 329 -4.32 14.48 -23.80
C ALA A 329 -5.10 15.80 -23.80
N TYR A 330 -5.01 16.58 -24.88
CA TYR A 330 -5.76 17.83 -25.04
C TYR A 330 -7.26 17.60 -24.99
N ASN A 331 -7.77 16.62 -25.73
CA ASN A 331 -9.19 16.31 -25.75
C ASN A 331 -9.67 15.73 -24.42
N LEU A 332 -8.86 14.95 -23.70
CA LEU A 332 -9.19 14.51 -22.33
C LEU A 332 -9.41 15.72 -21.40
N ILE A 333 -8.51 16.72 -21.47
CA ILE A 333 -8.63 17.93 -20.66
C ILE A 333 -9.85 18.76 -21.06
N GLU A 334 -9.96 19.14 -22.34
CA GLU A 334 -11.00 20.07 -22.81
C GLU A 334 -12.40 19.48 -22.75
N ARG A 335 -12.54 18.21 -23.13
CA ARG A 335 -13.85 17.59 -23.33
C ARG A 335 -14.40 16.93 -22.07
N ILE A 336 -13.55 16.67 -21.07
CA ILE A 336 -13.94 15.97 -19.84
C ILE A 336 -13.48 16.74 -18.60
N VAL A 337 -12.17 16.90 -18.38
CA VAL A 337 -11.64 17.36 -17.09
C VAL A 337 -12.06 18.79 -16.74
N LYS A 338 -12.14 19.69 -17.73
CA LYS A 338 -12.62 21.07 -17.53
C LYS A 338 -14.09 21.18 -17.08
N LYS A 339 -14.83 20.07 -17.03
CA LYS A 339 -16.21 20.02 -16.50
C LYS A 339 -16.26 19.74 -15.00
N PHE A 340 -15.11 19.52 -14.36
CA PHE A 340 -15.03 19.16 -12.95
C PHE A 340 -14.75 20.39 -12.08
N ASP A 341 -15.31 20.39 -10.88
CA ASP A 341 -14.94 21.33 -9.82
C ASP A 341 -13.79 20.79 -8.97
N TYR A 342 -13.67 19.46 -8.85
CA TYR A 342 -12.60 18.76 -8.12
C TYR A 342 -12.14 17.52 -8.89
N LEU A 343 -10.86 17.15 -8.77
CA LEU A 343 -10.31 15.94 -9.42
C LEU A 343 -9.55 15.04 -8.43
N ILE A 344 -9.87 13.75 -8.47
CA ILE A 344 -9.11 12.70 -7.77
C ILE A 344 -8.58 11.73 -8.84
N ASP A 345 -7.27 11.76 -9.06
CA ASP A 345 -6.59 10.94 -10.06
C ASP A 345 -6.01 9.68 -9.41
N LEU A 346 -6.56 8.50 -9.74
CA LEU A 346 -6.26 7.23 -9.09
C LEU A 346 -5.18 6.45 -9.86
N HIS A 347 -4.03 6.27 -9.23
CA HIS A 347 -2.83 5.60 -9.76
C HIS A 347 -2.43 4.41 -8.88
N THR A 348 -1.43 3.66 -9.34
CA THR A 348 -0.67 2.70 -8.54
C THR A 348 0.83 2.87 -8.81
N ALA A 349 1.69 2.09 -8.16
CA ALA A 349 3.08 2.00 -8.59
C ALA A 349 3.17 1.52 -10.05
N SER A 350 4.28 1.85 -10.71
CA SER A 350 4.62 1.29 -12.03
C SER A 350 5.08 -0.16 -11.92
N LYS A 351 5.03 -0.93 -13.03
CA LYS A 351 5.54 -2.31 -13.12
C LYS A 351 6.94 -2.44 -12.51
N GLY A 352 7.18 -3.54 -11.79
CA GLY A 352 8.43 -3.80 -11.07
C GLY A 352 8.51 -3.12 -9.69
N ARG A 353 7.50 -2.36 -9.27
CA ARG A 353 7.57 -1.55 -8.05
C ARG A 353 6.42 -1.84 -7.09
N VAL A 354 6.66 -1.55 -5.82
CA VAL A 354 5.63 -1.54 -4.78
C VAL A 354 5.57 -0.17 -4.13
N ASN A 355 4.36 0.28 -3.79
CA ASN A 355 4.11 1.57 -3.15
C ASN A 355 3.30 1.40 -1.87
N SER A 356 3.50 2.32 -0.93
CA SER A 356 2.53 2.59 0.14
C SER A 356 1.22 3.18 -0.42
N LEU A 357 0.18 3.28 0.41
CA LEU A 357 -0.96 4.15 0.10
C LEU A 357 -0.53 5.60 0.37
N TYR A 358 -0.22 6.36 -0.67
CA TYR A 358 0.17 7.75 -0.51
C TYR A 358 -0.59 8.68 -1.44
N VAL A 359 -0.56 9.97 -1.11
CA VAL A 359 -1.17 11.02 -1.92
C VAL A 359 -0.11 12.03 -2.34
N ARG A 360 -0.13 12.44 -3.61
CA ARG A 360 0.57 13.64 -4.06
C ARG A 360 -0.40 14.82 -4.10
N ALA A 361 -0.03 15.91 -3.46
CA ALA A 361 -0.90 17.07 -3.28
C ALA A 361 -0.13 18.38 -3.16
N ASN A 362 -0.72 19.47 -3.64
CA ASN A 362 -0.26 20.81 -3.29
C ASN A 362 -0.78 21.17 -1.90
N MET A 363 0.03 20.89 -0.87
CA MET A 363 -0.29 21.20 0.53
C MET A 363 -0.43 22.70 0.85
N LEU A 364 -0.01 23.60 -0.06
CA LEU A 364 -0.21 25.05 0.11
C LEU A 364 -1.63 25.49 -0.25
N ASP A 365 -2.36 24.73 -1.07
CA ASP A 365 -3.77 24.99 -1.38
C ASP A 365 -4.67 24.29 -0.35
N ASP A 366 -5.52 25.05 0.33
CA ASP A 366 -6.34 24.56 1.43
C ASP A 366 -7.31 23.46 1.00
N ARG A 367 -7.88 23.57 -0.22
CA ARG A 367 -8.84 22.60 -0.77
C ARG A 367 -8.15 21.28 -1.06
N THR A 368 -7.01 21.34 -1.75
CA THR A 368 -6.19 20.18 -2.13
C THR A 368 -5.58 19.52 -0.89
N ARG A 369 -5.10 20.30 0.09
CA ARG A 369 -4.65 19.80 1.39
C ARG A 369 -5.76 19.05 2.12
N LYS A 370 -6.97 19.62 2.16
CA LYS A 370 -8.11 18.98 2.82
C LYS A 370 -8.49 17.67 2.15
N MET A 371 -8.53 17.62 0.81
CA MET A 371 -8.75 16.38 0.06
C MET A 371 -7.68 15.32 0.38
N ALA A 372 -6.41 15.70 0.39
CA ALA A 372 -5.31 14.78 0.65
C ALA A 372 -5.36 14.15 2.05
N VAL A 373 -5.75 14.94 3.06
CA VAL A 373 -5.91 14.45 4.45
C VAL A 373 -7.12 13.52 4.56
N LEU A 374 -8.26 13.88 3.95
CA LEU A 374 -9.48 13.06 3.99
C LEU A 374 -9.33 11.70 3.31
N GLN A 375 -8.35 11.58 2.41
CA GLN A 375 -8.00 10.31 1.80
C GLN A 375 -7.45 9.28 2.80
N ASN A 376 -7.08 9.71 4.02
CA ASN A 376 -6.47 8.89 5.06
C ASN A 376 -5.27 8.05 4.57
N PRO A 377 -4.29 8.64 3.85
CA PRO A 377 -3.14 7.89 3.36
C PRO A 377 -2.13 7.61 4.47
N GLN A 378 -1.18 6.72 4.19
CA GLN A 378 -0.02 6.52 5.05
C GLN A 378 0.94 7.71 4.94
N ILE A 379 1.13 8.22 3.72
CA ILE A 379 2.08 9.29 3.40
C ILE A 379 1.41 10.33 2.51
N ILE A 380 1.69 11.62 2.74
CA ILE A 380 1.38 12.70 1.81
C ILE A 380 2.69 13.30 1.32
N VAL A 381 2.85 13.41 0.00
CA VAL A 381 3.99 14.06 -0.65
C VAL A 381 3.55 15.41 -1.19
N HIS A 382 4.19 16.47 -0.70
CA HIS A 382 3.98 17.82 -1.20
C HIS A 382 4.57 18.01 -2.61
N ASN A 383 3.78 18.54 -3.54
CA ASN A 383 4.24 18.94 -4.87
C ASN A 383 3.31 20.04 -5.46
N THR A 384 3.87 21.19 -5.81
CA THR A 384 3.12 22.33 -6.37
C THR A 384 2.85 22.26 -7.88
N GLY A 385 3.53 21.37 -8.62
CA GLY A 385 3.61 21.44 -10.09
C GLY A 385 4.36 22.71 -10.58
N PRO A 386 4.48 22.95 -11.89
CA PRO A 386 4.02 22.10 -12.99
C PRO A 386 5.01 20.95 -13.31
N ASP A 387 4.47 19.76 -13.54
CA ASP A 387 5.22 18.51 -13.75
C ASP A 387 4.75 17.68 -14.97
N GLY A 388 3.86 18.25 -15.80
CA GLY A 388 3.27 17.59 -16.97
C GLY A 388 2.20 16.54 -16.64
N SER A 389 1.81 16.41 -15.37
CA SER A 389 0.77 15.48 -14.91
C SER A 389 -0.64 15.99 -15.14
N LEU A 390 -1.60 15.06 -15.13
CA LEU A 390 -3.03 15.36 -15.20
C LEU A 390 -3.47 16.23 -14.02
N ARG A 391 -3.00 15.90 -12.81
CA ARG A 391 -3.18 16.71 -11.59
C ARG A 391 -2.73 18.15 -11.82
N SER A 392 -1.50 18.35 -12.31
CA SER A 392 -0.97 19.69 -12.58
C SER A 392 -1.74 20.44 -13.66
N ALA A 393 -2.21 19.76 -14.70
CA ALA A 393 -3.00 20.38 -15.76
C ALA A 393 -4.38 20.84 -15.26
N ALA A 394 -5.03 20.05 -14.40
CA ALA A 394 -6.28 20.43 -13.74
C ALA A 394 -6.08 21.65 -12.81
N MET A 395 -5.01 21.66 -12.01
CA MET A 395 -4.68 22.80 -11.16
C MET A 395 -4.42 24.09 -11.95
N ALA A 396 -3.79 23.99 -13.13
CA ALA A 396 -3.52 25.13 -14.00
C ALA A 396 -4.80 25.82 -14.50
N VAL A 397 -5.94 25.13 -14.46
CA VAL A 397 -7.28 25.68 -14.75
C VAL A 397 -8.13 25.83 -13.48
N SER A 398 -7.49 25.96 -12.32
CA SER A 398 -8.08 26.21 -10.99
C SER A 398 -8.95 25.09 -10.41
N ILE A 399 -8.82 23.85 -10.91
CA ILE A 399 -9.49 22.67 -10.35
C ILE A 399 -8.58 22.06 -9.27
N PRO A 400 -8.97 22.04 -7.98
CA PRO A 400 -8.23 21.35 -6.92
C PRO A 400 -8.11 19.87 -7.25
N SER A 401 -6.88 19.35 -7.22
CA SER A 401 -6.63 17.98 -7.65
C SER A 401 -5.55 17.28 -6.82
N ILE A 402 -5.80 15.99 -6.56
CA ILE A 402 -4.85 15.10 -5.89
C ILE A 402 -4.60 13.86 -6.74
N THR A 403 -3.40 13.30 -6.61
CA THR A 403 -3.11 11.95 -7.12
C THR A 403 -3.08 10.98 -5.94
N VAL A 404 -3.86 9.92 -6.00
CA VAL A 404 -3.90 8.85 -4.98
C VAL A 404 -3.20 7.63 -5.54
N GLU A 405 -2.20 7.12 -4.82
CA GLU A 405 -1.39 5.99 -5.23
C GLU A 405 -1.77 4.75 -4.41
N ILE A 406 -2.47 3.82 -5.06
CA ILE A 406 -3.22 2.73 -4.44
C ILE A 406 -2.41 1.44 -4.54
N GLY A 407 -1.23 1.41 -3.90
CA GLY A 407 -0.39 0.22 -3.84
C GLY A 407 0.28 -0.13 -5.18
N ASN A 408 0.24 -1.41 -5.55
CA ASN A 408 1.05 -2.04 -6.58
C ASN A 408 0.33 -2.11 -7.94
N PRO A 409 1.06 -2.17 -9.07
CA PRO A 409 0.49 -2.30 -10.41
C PRO A 409 -0.16 -3.66 -10.64
N SER A 410 -1.09 -3.68 -11.61
CA SER A 410 -1.54 -4.90 -12.29
C SER A 410 -2.19 -5.99 -11.42
N ILE A 411 -2.47 -5.72 -10.15
CA ILE A 411 -3.17 -6.62 -9.24
C ILE A 411 -4.24 -5.87 -8.45
N PHE A 412 -5.33 -6.55 -8.09
CA PHE A 412 -6.31 -5.99 -7.16
C PHE A 412 -5.91 -6.25 -5.70
N GLN A 413 -5.62 -5.18 -4.98
CA GLN A 413 -5.28 -5.27 -3.56
C GLN A 413 -6.45 -4.82 -2.70
N LYS A 414 -7.22 -5.79 -2.19
CA LYS A 414 -8.48 -5.55 -1.44
C LYS A 414 -8.36 -4.49 -0.34
N ARG A 415 -7.27 -4.52 0.44
CA ARG A 415 -6.99 -3.55 1.52
C ARG A 415 -6.80 -2.13 0.98
N PHE A 416 -5.96 -1.95 -0.05
CA PHE A 416 -5.72 -0.65 -0.65
C PHE A 416 -6.97 -0.09 -1.34
N VAL A 417 -7.72 -0.94 -2.07
CA VAL A 417 -9.00 -0.55 -2.69
C VAL A 417 -10.02 -0.10 -1.63
N LYS A 418 -10.14 -0.84 -0.52
CA LYS A 418 -11.06 -0.46 0.58
C LYS A 418 -10.68 0.90 1.18
N ASN A 419 -9.39 1.11 1.49
CA ASN A 419 -8.93 2.34 2.10
C ASN A 419 -9.05 3.53 1.13
N ALA A 420 -8.75 3.32 -0.15
CA ALA A 420 -8.91 4.36 -1.16
C ALA A 420 -10.39 4.74 -1.39
N LEU A 421 -11.29 3.76 -1.38
CA LEU A 421 -12.74 3.99 -1.41
C LEU A 421 -13.19 4.84 -0.22
N LEU A 422 -12.75 4.47 0.99
CA LEU A 422 -13.09 5.22 2.19
C LEU A 422 -12.64 6.69 2.09
N GLY A 423 -11.42 6.92 1.59
CA GLY A 423 -10.91 8.26 1.37
C GLY A 423 -11.74 9.07 0.36
N VAL A 424 -12.13 8.44 -0.75
CA VAL A 424 -13.02 9.07 -1.75
C VAL A 424 -14.38 9.41 -1.11
N SER A 425 -14.99 8.47 -0.37
CA SER A 425 -16.24 8.71 0.36
C SER A 425 -16.12 9.88 1.35
N ASN A 426 -15.02 9.95 2.11
CA ASN A 426 -14.75 11.06 3.02
C ASN A 426 -14.67 12.41 2.28
N ILE A 427 -14.06 12.46 1.09
CA ILE A 427 -13.97 13.69 0.30
C ILE A 427 -15.35 14.12 -0.19
N ILE A 428 -16.14 13.23 -0.80
CA ILE A 428 -17.46 13.60 -1.34
C ILE A 428 -18.47 13.90 -0.22
N SER A 429 -18.32 13.26 0.95
CA SER A 429 -19.07 13.57 2.17
C SER A 429 -18.71 14.96 2.70
N HIS A 430 -17.43 15.33 2.70
CA HIS A 430 -16.96 16.66 3.13
C HIS A 430 -17.50 17.77 2.22
N LEU A 431 -17.69 17.45 0.93
CA LEU A 431 -18.33 18.34 -0.04
C LEU A 431 -19.86 18.35 0.04
N ALA A 432 -20.43 17.74 1.09
CA ALA A 432 -21.87 17.60 1.34
C ALA A 432 -22.65 16.93 0.18
N MET A 433 -21.98 16.07 -0.59
CA MET A 433 -22.63 15.35 -1.70
C MET A 433 -23.46 14.17 -1.20
N ILE A 434 -22.95 13.49 -0.16
CA ILE A 434 -23.58 12.38 0.56
C ILE A 434 -23.61 12.71 2.06
N PRO A 435 -24.36 11.97 2.91
CA PRO A 435 -24.39 12.18 4.36
C PRO A 435 -22.99 12.24 5.00
N ASP A 436 -22.87 13.05 6.04
CA ASP A 436 -21.63 13.24 6.80
C ASP A 436 -21.39 12.06 7.76
N GLU A 437 -20.78 11.00 7.22
CA GLU A 437 -20.35 9.82 7.97
C GLU A 437 -18.82 9.67 7.91
N HIS A 438 -18.10 10.77 8.16
CA HIS A 438 -16.64 10.75 8.18
C HIS A 438 -16.08 9.64 9.07
N GLN A 439 -15.37 8.69 8.48
CA GLN A 439 -14.55 7.77 9.26
C GLN A 439 -13.22 8.45 9.54
N GLN A 440 -12.96 8.69 10.83
CA GLN A 440 -11.70 9.25 11.29
C GLN A 440 -10.55 8.32 10.92
N ALA A 441 -9.43 8.93 10.50
CA ALA A 441 -8.21 8.19 10.26
C ALA A 441 -7.75 7.51 11.56
N GLU A 442 -7.40 6.23 11.49
CA GLU A 442 -6.80 5.51 12.62
C GLU A 442 -5.44 6.12 13.03
N PHE A 443 -4.76 6.80 12.10
CA PHE A 443 -3.46 7.42 12.29
C PHE A 443 -3.31 8.71 11.47
N LYS A 444 -2.42 9.59 11.91
CA LYS A 444 -2.05 10.79 11.14
C LYS A 444 -1.10 10.41 10.00
N PRO A 445 -1.29 10.92 8.77
CA PRO A 445 -0.37 10.67 7.67
C PRO A 445 1.01 11.29 7.95
N VAL A 446 2.07 10.64 7.47
CA VAL A 446 3.40 11.26 7.40
C VAL A 446 3.42 12.26 6.26
N ILE A 447 3.69 13.53 6.54
CA ILE A 447 3.70 14.58 5.53
C ILE A 447 5.16 14.89 5.13
N CYS A 448 5.50 14.53 3.90
CA CYS A 448 6.80 14.80 3.30
C CYS A 448 6.76 16.12 2.54
N ASP A 449 7.59 17.09 2.91
CA ASP A 449 7.76 18.34 2.15
C ASP A 449 8.55 18.15 0.85
N LYS A 450 9.39 17.10 0.80
CA LYS A 450 10.19 16.73 -0.36
C LYS A 450 10.16 15.22 -0.57
N SER A 451 10.20 14.78 -1.82
CA SER A 451 10.43 13.38 -2.15
C SER A 451 11.18 13.25 -3.48
N TYR A 452 11.92 12.17 -3.66
CA TYR A 452 12.64 11.88 -4.91
C TYR A 452 13.10 10.42 -4.99
N TRP A 453 13.36 9.94 -6.20
CA TRP A 453 13.92 8.61 -6.44
C TRP A 453 15.44 8.58 -6.25
N ILE A 454 15.93 7.49 -5.65
CA ILE A 454 17.34 7.10 -5.67
C ILE A 454 17.55 6.13 -6.84
N PHE A 455 18.67 6.27 -7.54
CA PHE A 455 18.99 5.50 -8.74
C PHE A 455 20.29 4.72 -8.59
N THR A 456 20.39 3.63 -9.33
CA THR A 456 21.60 2.83 -9.45
C THR A 456 22.64 3.55 -10.30
N THR A 457 23.92 3.44 -9.94
CA THR A 457 25.08 3.91 -10.72
C THR A 457 25.73 2.78 -11.52
N LYS A 458 25.36 1.53 -11.25
CA LYS A 458 25.87 0.30 -11.88
C LYS A 458 24.71 -0.62 -12.23
N GLY A 459 24.95 -1.52 -13.19
CA GLY A 459 24.05 -2.63 -13.50
C GLY A 459 24.41 -3.91 -12.74
N GLY A 460 23.40 -4.75 -12.50
CA GLY A 460 23.55 -6.05 -11.85
C GLY A 460 22.26 -6.51 -11.18
N ILE A 461 22.39 -7.41 -10.20
CA ILE A 461 21.29 -7.93 -9.40
C ILE A 461 21.07 -7.02 -8.19
N LEU A 462 19.99 -6.24 -8.23
CA LEU A 462 19.58 -5.29 -7.21
C LEU A 462 18.84 -5.99 -6.07
N SER A 463 19.21 -5.65 -4.84
CA SER A 463 18.44 -5.97 -3.64
C SER A 463 18.14 -4.69 -2.88
N VAL A 464 16.86 -4.35 -2.77
CA VAL A 464 16.39 -3.20 -1.97
C VAL A 464 15.95 -3.70 -0.60
N ILE A 465 16.59 -3.19 0.45
CA ILE A 465 16.51 -3.71 1.81
C ILE A 465 15.28 -3.21 2.59
N PRO A 466 14.98 -1.91 2.66
CA PRO A 466 13.88 -1.43 3.49
C PRO A 466 12.53 -1.70 2.82
N GLU A 467 11.50 -1.94 3.64
CA GLU A 467 10.12 -2.04 3.17
C GLU A 467 9.46 -0.67 3.03
N VAL A 468 8.40 -0.60 2.23
CA VAL A 468 7.58 0.63 2.11
C VAL A 468 6.99 1.02 3.46
N ASN A 469 6.79 2.32 3.68
CA ASN A 469 6.33 2.90 4.95
C ASN A 469 7.29 2.66 6.14
N THR A 470 8.59 2.47 5.87
CA THR A 470 9.64 2.31 6.89
C THR A 470 10.56 3.54 6.93
N TRP A 471 10.94 3.97 8.14
CA TRP A 471 11.93 5.04 8.36
C TRP A 471 13.35 4.50 8.25
N VAL A 472 14.22 5.27 7.59
CA VAL A 472 15.63 4.96 7.35
C VAL A 472 16.48 6.17 7.74
N ARG A 473 17.60 5.94 8.42
CA ARG A 473 18.52 7.02 8.81
C ARG A 473 19.53 7.34 7.72
N LYS A 474 20.00 8.58 7.68
CA LYS A 474 21.13 8.98 6.84
C LYS A 474 22.32 8.03 7.03
N GLY A 475 22.87 7.55 5.92
CA GLY A 475 24.01 6.63 5.89
C GLY A 475 23.66 5.16 6.18
N GLU A 476 22.38 4.84 6.42
CA GLU A 476 21.92 3.46 6.49
C GLU A 476 21.87 2.85 5.08
N VAL A 477 22.26 1.59 4.95
CA VAL A 477 22.27 0.88 3.66
C VAL A 477 20.84 0.59 3.22
N ILE A 478 20.48 1.03 2.02
CA ILE A 478 19.15 0.84 1.45
C ILE A 478 19.12 -0.17 0.31
N ALA A 479 20.24 -0.36 -0.38
CA ALA A 479 20.32 -1.33 -1.45
C ALA A 479 21.74 -1.79 -1.73
N THR A 480 21.86 -2.95 -2.37
CA THR A 480 23.11 -3.50 -2.88
C THR A 480 22.93 -3.97 -4.30
N ILE A 481 23.95 -3.86 -5.12
CA ILE A 481 24.03 -4.52 -6.43
C ILE A 481 25.11 -5.59 -6.40
N HIS A 482 24.76 -6.78 -6.88
CA HIS A 482 25.70 -7.88 -7.09
C HIS A 482 25.89 -8.17 -8.59
N SER A 483 27.03 -8.75 -8.95
CA SER A 483 27.23 -9.31 -10.28
C SER A 483 26.35 -10.53 -10.51
N ILE A 484 26.26 -11.00 -11.76
CA ILE A 484 25.56 -12.25 -12.06
C ILE A 484 26.18 -13.48 -11.37
N PHE A 485 27.44 -13.37 -10.94
CA PHE A 485 28.16 -14.40 -10.18
C PHE A 485 28.08 -14.19 -8.65
N GLY A 486 27.24 -13.25 -8.18
CA GLY A 486 26.99 -13.02 -6.75
C GLY A 486 28.02 -12.14 -6.03
N GLN A 487 28.96 -11.52 -6.73
CA GLN A 487 29.96 -10.63 -6.11
C GLN A 487 29.35 -9.25 -5.85
N LEU A 488 29.54 -8.69 -4.66
CA LEU A 488 29.08 -7.33 -4.35
C LEU A 488 29.80 -6.30 -5.24
N ILE A 489 29.03 -5.51 -5.99
CA ILE A 489 29.52 -4.45 -6.87
C ILE A 489 29.42 -3.09 -6.18
N GLU A 490 28.24 -2.76 -5.64
CA GLU A 490 27.99 -1.44 -5.07
C GLU A 490 26.97 -1.51 -3.92
N THR A 491 27.14 -0.62 -2.95
CA THR A 491 26.22 -0.43 -1.81
C THR A 491 25.68 1.01 -1.84
N TYR A 492 24.36 1.15 -1.80
CA TYR A 492 23.67 2.43 -1.78
C TYR A 492 23.19 2.73 -0.36
N THR A 493 23.37 3.97 0.08
CA THR A 493 22.94 4.42 1.41
C THR A 493 21.93 5.55 1.31
N ALA A 494 21.10 5.70 2.34
CA ALA A 494 20.15 6.81 2.43
C ALA A 494 20.92 8.15 2.56
N PRO A 495 20.65 9.14 1.69
CA PRO A 495 21.36 10.42 1.72
C PRO A 495 20.96 11.32 2.90
N GLU A 496 19.78 11.10 3.46
CA GLU A 496 19.19 11.85 4.57
C GLU A 496 18.18 10.96 5.33
N ASP A 497 17.75 11.40 6.51
CA ASP A 497 16.69 10.72 7.26
C ASP A 497 15.39 10.80 6.47
N CYS A 498 14.79 9.64 6.16
CA CYS A 498 13.68 9.56 5.23
C CYS A 498 12.74 8.41 5.54
N ILE A 499 11.56 8.45 4.93
CA ILE A 499 10.60 7.34 4.87
C ILE A 499 10.57 6.75 3.46
N ILE A 500 10.51 5.42 3.32
CA ILE A 500 10.36 4.78 2.02
C ILE A 500 8.91 4.88 1.56
N VAL A 501 8.65 5.66 0.51
CA VAL A 501 7.33 5.82 -0.10
C VAL A 501 7.00 4.64 -1.01
N GLY A 502 7.99 4.22 -1.79
CA GLY A 502 7.93 3.11 -2.74
C GLY A 502 9.32 2.52 -3.02
N LYS A 503 9.38 1.31 -3.57
CA LYS A 503 10.66 0.66 -3.93
C LYS A 503 10.58 -0.19 -5.19
N GLU A 504 11.73 -0.37 -5.82
CA GLU A 504 11.96 -1.38 -6.86
C GLU A 504 11.96 -2.78 -6.23
N ILE A 505 11.26 -3.69 -6.89
CA ILE A 505 11.26 -5.12 -6.58
C ILE A 505 11.74 -5.96 -7.77
N ASP A 506 11.93 -5.36 -8.95
CA ASP A 506 12.63 -6.01 -10.05
C ASP A 506 14.12 -6.16 -9.70
N PRO A 507 14.63 -7.40 -9.58
CA PRO A 507 16.02 -7.62 -9.21
C PRO A 507 16.98 -7.29 -10.35
N VAL A 508 16.53 -7.18 -11.60
CA VAL A 508 17.43 -6.91 -12.73
C VAL A 508 17.55 -5.40 -12.94
N ALA A 509 18.67 -4.83 -12.53
CA ALA A 509 18.92 -3.40 -12.64
C ALA A 509 19.98 -3.09 -13.70
N SER A 510 19.69 -2.10 -14.54
CA SER A 510 20.70 -1.39 -15.32
C SER A 510 21.25 -0.23 -14.51
N SER A 511 22.31 0.42 -14.99
CA SER A 511 22.69 1.74 -14.46
C SER A 511 21.56 2.72 -14.75
N GLY A 512 21.15 3.52 -13.75
CA GLY A 512 20.01 4.43 -13.85
C GLY A 512 18.65 3.78 -13.54
N SER A 513 18.60 2.51 -13.13
CA SER A 513 17.39 1.91 -12.57
C SER A 513 17.01 2.58 -11.24
N ARG A 514 15.72 2.66 -10.95
CA ARG A 514 15.23 3.17 -9.66
C ARG A 514 15.52 2.16 -8.55
N ILE A 515 15.76 2.68 -7.34
CA ILE A 515 15.99 1.89 -6.13
C ILE A 515 14.80 2.08 -5.18
N ALA A 516 14.65 3.29 -4.66
CA ALA A 516 13.63 3.64 -3.69
C ALA A 516 13.17 5.08 -3.90
N HIS A 517 11.86 5.30 -3.77
CA HIS A 517 11.27 6.63 -3.67
C HIS A 517 11.26 7.00 -2.20
N ILE A 518 12.02 8.02 -1.84
CA ILE A 518 12.15 8.46 -0.45
C ILE A 518 11.40 9.77 -0.22
N GLY A 519 10.76 9.88 0.94
CA GLY A 519 10.10 11.07 1.44
C GLY A 519 10.85 11.65 2.64
N VAL A 520 10.97 12.97 2.69
CA VAL A 520 11.71 13.70 3.73
C VAL A 520 10.75 14.64 4.45
N CYS A 521 10.85 14.67 5.78
CA CYS A 521 10.00 15.46 6.66
C CYS A 521 10.85 16.46 7.47
N ARG A 522 11.00 17.68 6.95
CA ARG A 522 11.70 18.81 7.59
C ARG A 522 10.74 19.85 8.17
N GLY A 523 9.44 19.75 7.86
CA GLY A 523 8.40 20.60 8.43
C GLY A 523 8.16 21.93 7.72
N PHE A 524 8.72 22.13 6.52
CA PHE A 524 8.52 23.33 5.70
C PHE A 524 8.14 22.96 4.27
N TYR A 525 6.99 23.44 3.78
CA TYR A 525 6.57 23.22 2.39
C TYR A 525 7.35 24.17 1.46
N GLY A 526 8.27 23.63 0.67
CA GLY A 526 9.00 24.42 -0.33
C GLY A 526 8.08 24.90 -1.46
N THR A 527 8.31 26.11 -1.97
CA THR A 527 7.62 26.63 -3.16
C THR A 527 8.46 26.36 -4.41
N GLY A 528 7.93 25.64 -5.40
CA GLY A 528 8.60 25.45 -6.70
C GLY A 528 8.50 24.04 -7.28
N LYS A 529 8.91 23.90 -8.55
CA LYS A 529 8.93 22.60 -9.24
C LYS A 529 9.90 21.65 -8.54
N VAL A 530 9.39 20.50 -8.09
CA VAL A 530 10.20 19.43 -7.52
C VAL A 530 10.45 18.40 -8.61
N ASP A 531 11.71 18.17 -8.97
CA ASP A 531 12.08 16.99 -9.74
C ASP A 531 12.14 15.80 -8.78
N ASP A 532 11.12 14.96 -8.83
CA ASP A 532 11.00 13.77 -8.02
C ASP A 532 11.55 12.52 -8.73
N GLY A 533 12.15 12.67 -9.92
CA GLY A 533 12.72 11.57 -10.72
C GLY A 533 11.71 10.85 -11.62
N HIS A 534 10.55 11.48 -11.89
CA HIS A 534 9.57 11.00 -12.86
C HIS A 534 9.62 11.68 -14.24
N ILE A 535 10.59 12.58 -14.46
CA ILE A 535 10.83 13.28 -15.74
C ILE A 535 11.69 12.42 -16.66
#